data_AF-A0AAD5IR47-F1
#
_entry.id   AF-A0AAD5IR47-F1
#
_cell.length_a   1.000
_cell.length_b   1.000
_cell.length_c   1.000
_cell.angle_alpha   90.00
_cell.angle_beta   90.00
_cell.angle_gamma   90.00
#
_symmetry.space_group_name_H-M   'P 1'
#
loop_
_entity.id
_entity.type
_entity.pdbx_description
1 polymer ?
#
loop_
_entity_poly.entity_id
_entity_poly.type
_entity_poly.pdbx_seq_one_letter_code
_entity_poly.pdbx_strand_id
1 'polypeptide(L)'
;MTRPFAVLFITHIFFLFFIPSFALDFLYNSFGTITNGTNLTLINDARLDSSVVRLTNDSNQFSSGRAYHPQKLTMKPSSNSTTLSSFSTSFVFSILPEIASSPGFGLCFVLTNFTSPPGALASQYFGLFTNATVPVVAPLLAVEFDTGRNPEFNDPDDNHIGIDLNNIESIKVESAGYYSNSSSNGSFVPVRMKSGQNIHAWIDFDGTNFEINVTIAPIGVPKPSIPTLNYKNPVIANYVSNEMFVGFSASKTNWIEAQRILAWSLSDTGVAREINTTNLPVFSLPSPSSLSDGAIAGIVIGCVVFVVICASGGFWFWRKYMLKDQEEEEIEDWELEYWPHRFSYEELSNATDGFSKENVLGSGYLAPELAKIAAPTSASDVYSFGVVILEVACGRRPIDMTTEDEDEAVLMDWVRELYGQGRLIEAADRRIREEYEVEEMEMALKLGLACCHPDPMKRPSMKDVVAILVGADAATPKELLGELARGAGDDVGGSSGGRWRDSTEEAPLQPEPPV
;
A
#
# COMPACT_ATOMS: atom_id res chain seq x y z
N MET A 1 -75.08 80.46 -37.44
CA MET A 1 -74.69 79.09 -37.85
C MET A 1 -73.19 79.07 -38.02
N THR A 2 -72.47 78.66 -36.98
CA THR A 2 -71.00 78.70 -36.93
C THR A 2 -70.53 77.44 -36.21
N ARG A 3 -69.76 76.59 -36.91
CA ARG A 3 -68.81 75.64 -36.32
C ARG A 3 -67.64 75.43 -37.27
N PRO A 4 -66.42 75.55 -36.75
CA PRO A 4 -65.46 74.47 -36.93
C PRO A 4 -64.98 73.99 -35.54
N PHE A 5 -64.88 72.68 -35.38
CA PHE A 5 -64.14 72.04 -34.29
C PHE A 5 -63.41 70.84 -34.90
N ALA A 6 -62.26 70.54 -34.28
CA ALA A 6 -61.40 69.37 -34.48
C ALA A 6 -60.21 69.54 -35.45
N VAL A 7 -59.19 70.29 -35.00
CA VAL A 7 -57.79 69.90 -35.20
C VAL A 7 -56.99 70.32 -33.97
N LEU A 8 -56.94 69.48 -32.93
CA LEU A 8 -55.90 69.54 -31.89
C LEU A 8 -56.00 68.31 -30.97
N PHE A 9 -55.52 67.14 -31.41
CA PHE A 9 -55.29 66.02 -30.48
C PHE A 9 -54.35 64.94 -31.03
N ILE A 10 -53.20 65.30 -31.64
CA ILE A 10 -52.13 64.32 -31.93
C ILE A 10 -50.77 64.99 -31.78
N THR A 11 -50.32 65.26 -30.54
CA THR A 11 -48.90 65.53 -30.25
C THR A 11 -48.42 64.94 -28.93
N HIS A 12 -49.16 64.05 -28.26
CA HIS A 12 -48.83 63.58 -26.90
C HIS A 12 -48.83 62.05 -26.70
N ILE A 13 -48.52 61.26 -27.75
CA ILE A 13 -48.28 59.80 -27.59
C ILE A 13 -47.10 59.37 -28.49
N PHE A 14 -45.92 59.95 -28.26
CA PHE A 14 -44.65 59.43 -28.77
C PHE A 14 -43.55 59.45 -27.69
N PHE A 15 -43.92 59.35 -26.42
CA PHE A 15 -43.03 58.83 -25.37
C PHE A 15 -43.30 57.33 -25.22
N LEU A 16 -42.98 56.57 -26.28
CA LEU A 16 -42.85 55.12 -26.20
C LEU A 16 -41.58 54.83 -25.41
N PHE A 17 -41.76 54.40 -24.16
CA PHE A 17 -40.90 53.51 -23.38
C PHE A 17 -39.42 53.42 -23.81
N PHE A 18 -38.63 54.48 -23.61
CA PHE A 18 -37.23 54.30 -23.30
C PHE A 18 -37.17 53.94 -21.82
N ILE A 19 -37.15 52.64 -21.49
CA ILE A 19 -36.63 52.23 -20.19
C ILE A 19 -35.13 52.54 -20.27
N PRO A 20 -34.60 53.50 -19.50
CA PRO A 20 -33.16 53.69 -19.45
C PRO A 20 -32.55 52.38 -18.97
N SER A 21 -31.70 51.76 -19.78
CA SER A 21 -30.80 50.74 -19.26
C SER A 21 -29.90 51.46 -18.26
N PHE A 22 -30.11 51.20 -16.98
CA PHE A 22 -29.26 51.76 -15.93
C PHE A 22 -27.93 51.02 -15.96
N ALA A 23 -26.85 51.79 -16.09
CA ALA A 23 -25.48 51.29 -15.92
C ALA A 23 -25.35 50.49 -14.62
N LEU A 24 -24.70 49.33 -14.71
CA LEU A 24 -24.40 48.49 -13.57
C LEU A 24 -23.04 48.88 -12.97
N ASP A 25 -23.07 49.62 -11.86
CA ASP A 25 -21.88 49.99 -11.07
C ASP A 25 -22.13 49.76 -9.58
N PHE A 26 -21.36 48.85 -8.98
CA PHE A 26 -21.42 48.57 -7.54
C PHE A 26 -20.05 48.29 -6.91
N LEU A 27 -20.01 48.39 -5.58
CA LEU A 27 -18.85 48.07 -4.75
C LEU A 27 -19.31 47.44 -3.43
N TYR A 28 -18.85 46.22 -3.18
CA TYR A 28 -18.97 45.51 -1.91
C TYR A 28 -17.58 45.33 -1.32
N ASN A 29 -17.22 46.17 -0.35
CA ASN A 29 -15.95 46.02 0.41
C ASN A 29 -16.00 44.85 1.42
N SER A 30 -17.21 44.43 1.79
CA SER A 30 -17.49 43.24 2.57
C SER A 30 -18.96 42.84 2.40
N PHE A 31 -19.33 41.65 2.87
CA PHE A 31 -20.71 41.15 2.83
C PHE A 31 -21.43 41.17 4.19
N GLY A 32 -20.88 41.85 5.20
CA GLY A 32 -21.41 41.83 6.57
C GLY A 32 -22.73 42.56 6.78
N THR A 33 -23.09 43.49 5.89
CA THR A 33 -24.33 44.28 5.96
C THR A 33 -25.28 43.96 4.80
N ILE A 34 -25.05 42.85 4.09
CA ILE A 34 -25.75 42.50 2.85
C ILE A 34 -26.94 41.61 3.17
N THR A 35 -28.07 41.89 2.51
CA THR A 35 -29.30 41.10 2.67
C THR A 35 -29.54 40.26 1.42
N ASN A 36 -29.81 38.96 1.59
CA ASN A 36 -30.10 38.04 0.47
C ASN A 36 -31.37 38.48 -0.28
N GLY A 37 -31.34 38.39 -1.61
CA GLY A 37 -32.43 38.78 -2.52
C GLY A 37 -32.54 40.28 -2.80
N THR A 38 -31.83 41.14 -2.06
CA THR A 38 -31.83 42.60 -2.27
C THR A 38 -30.50 43.12 -2.76
N ASN A 39 -29.39 42.68 -2.15
CA ASN A 39 -28.05 43.05 -2.59
C ASN A 39 -27.37 41.93 -3.41
N LEU A 40 -27.67 40.67 -3.07
CA LEU A 40 -27.08 39.50 -3.69
C LEU A 40 -28.12 38.38 -3.71
N THR A 41 -28.23 37.65 -4.81
CA THR A 41 -29.11 36.48 -4.96
C THR A 41 -28.28 35.23 -4.74
N LEU A 42 -28.45 34.60 -3.57
CA LEU A 42 -27.80 33.34 -3.23
C LEU A 42 -28.68 32.16 -3.61
N ILE A 43 -28.08 31.16 -4.27
CA ILE A 43 -28.77 30.01 -4.85
C ILE A 43 -28.09 28.72 -4.39
N ASN A 44 -28.91 27.68 -4.15
CA ASN A 44 -28.51 26.39 -3.62
C ASN A 44 -27.77 26.55 -2.28
N ASP A 45 -26.54 26.05 -2.18
CA ASP A 45 -25.77 26.00 -0.93
C ASP A 45 -24.98 27.29 -0.63
N ALA A 46 -25.06 28.29 -1.50
CA ALA A 46 -24.41 29.57 -1.28
C ALA A 46 -25.04 30.31 -0.10
N ARG A 47 -24.21 30.82 0.81
CA ARG A 47 -24.63 31.49 2.04
C ARG A 47 -23.71 32.63 2.40
N LEU A 48 -24.20 33.53 3.24
CA LEU A 48 -23.34 34.48 3.96
C LEU A 48 -22.77 33.78 5.19
N ASP A 49 -21.47 33.93 5.38
CA ASP A 49 -20.76 33.52 6.57
C ASP A 49 -20.06 34.74 7.14
N SER A 50 -20.63 35.31 8.19
CA SER A 50 -20.19 36.58 8.78
C SER A 50 -20.16 37.72 7.74
N SER A 51 -18.99 38.04 7.19
CA SER A 51 -18.78 39.12 6.23
C SER A 51 -18.33 38.65 4.84
N VAL A 52 -18.41 37.35 4.56
CA VAL A 52 -17.97 36.75 3.29
C VAL A 52 -19.09 35.89 2.69
N VAL A 53 -19.06 35.71 1.36
CA VAL A 53 -19.94 34.76 0.66
C VAL A 53 -19.24 33.41 0.63
N ARG A 54 -19.85 32.38 1.21
CA ARG A 54 -19.46 30.97 1.05
C ARG A 54 -20.29 30.36 -0.06
N LEU A 55 -19.65 29.79 -1.08
CA LEU A 55 -20.35 29.21 -2.23
C LEU A 55 -20.79 27.75 -2.00
N THR A 56 -20.16 27.04 -1.08
CA THR A 56 -20.39 25.60 -0.82
C THR A 56 -20.68 25.33 0.65
N ASN A 57 -21.55 24.35 0.94
CA ASN A 57 -21.93 23.89 2.26
C ASN A 57 -21.13 22.65 2.68
N ASP A 58 -20.34 22.78 3.73
CA ASP A 58 -19.40 21.76 4.22
C ASP A 58 -20.11 20.50 4.69
N SER A 59 -21.33 20.63 5.20
CA SER A 59 -22.15 19.51 5.69
C SER A 59 -22.69 18.62 4.56
N ASN A 60 -22.73 19.10 3.32
CA ASN A 60 -23.27 18.36 2.18
C ASN A 60 -22.14 17.61 1.45
N GLN A 61 -22.31 16.32 1.19
CA GLN A 61 -21.34 15.53 0.43
C GLN A 61 -21.14 16.08 -1.00
N PHE A 62 -22.22 16.37 -1.73
CA PHE A 62 -22.15 17.08 -3.01
C PHE A 62 -22.78 18.44 -2.80
N SER A 63 -21.97 19.49 -2.91
CA SER A 63 -22.45 20.85 -2.70
C SER A 63 -22.13 21.69 -3.92
N SER A 64 -23.09 22.51 -4.32
CA SER A 64 -22.91 23.55 -5.33
C SER A 64 -23.72 24.76 -4.92
N GLY A 65 -23.16 25.94 -5.13
CA GLY A 65 -23.86 27.18 -4.84
C GLY A 65 -23.41 28.31 -5.72
N ARG A 66 -24.33 29.26 -5.92
CA ARG A 66 -24.14 30.39 -6.82
C ARG A 66 -24.55 31.67 -6.13
N ALA A 67 -23.86 32.74 -6.45
CA ALA A 67 -24.12 34.07 -5.93
C ALA A 67 -24.15 35.06 -7.07
N TYR A 68 -25.32 35.62 -7.38
CA TYR A 68 -25.50 36.57 -8.47
C TYR A 68 -25.84 37.96 -7.97
N HIS A 69 -25.37 38.98 -8.69
CA HIS A 69 -25.94 40.32 -8.53
C HIS A 69 -27.41 40.32 -8.99
N PRO A 70 -28.34 40.96 -8.27
CA PRO A 70 -29.77 40.93 -8.61
C PRO A 70 -30.09 41.66 -9.93
N GLN A 71 -29.34 42.70 -10.28
CA GLN A 71 -29.45 43.38 -11.57
C GLN A 71 -28.56 42.68 -12.61
N LYS A 72 -29.13 42.43 -13.79
CA LYS A 72 -28.42 41.86 -14.94
C LYS A 72 -27.52 42.90 -15.61
N LEU A 73 -26.42 42.42 -16.17
CA LEU A 73 -25.50 43.18 -17.02
C LEU A 73 -26.00 43.16 -18.47
N THR A 74 -26.12 44.33 -19.10
CA THR A 74 -26.47 44.44 -20.53
C THR A 74 -25.23 44.21 -21.40
N MET A 75 -25.15 43.07 -22.08
CA MET A 75 -24.02 42.70 -22.94
C MET A 75 -24.23 43.06 -24.41
N LYS A 76 -25.48 43.07 -24.91
CA LYS A 76 -25.81 43.51 -26.28
C LYS A 76 -26.74 44.72 -26.19
N PRO A 77 -26.26 45.95 -26.47
CA PRO A 77 -27.08 47.17 -26.39
C PRO A 77 -28.29 47.16 -27.33
N SER A 78 -28.20 46.41 -28.44
CA SER A 78 -29.32 46.15 -29.34
C SER A 78 -29.24 44.73 -29.88
N SER A 79 -30.38 44.14 -30.26
CA SER A 79 -30.48 42.77 -30.78
C SER A 79 -29.65 42.54 -32.06
N ASN A 80 -29.34 43.62 -32.79
CA ASN A 80 -28.55 43.59 -34.03
C ASN A 80 -27.13 44.15 -33.83
N SER A 81 -26.69 44.36 -32.59
CA SER A 81 -25.37 44.92 -32.31
C SER A 81 -24.28 43.99 -32.80
N THR A 82 -23.36 44.53 -33.60
CA THR A 82 -22.15 43.82 -34.04
C THR A 82 -21.03 43.86 -33.01
N THR A 83 -21.20 44.62 -31.91
CA THR A 83 -20.27 44.76 -30.80
C THR A 83 -20.96 44.43 -29.48
N LEU A 84 -20.18 44.07 -28.48
CA LEU A 84 -20.65 43.83 -27.12
C LEU A 84 -20.33 45.03 -26.22
N SER A 85 -21.08 45.19 -25.15
CA SER A 85 -20.75 46.13 -24.07
C SER A 85 -19.47 45.66 -23.36
N SER A 86 -18.63 46.62 -22.97
CA SER A 86 -17.46 46.38 -22.15
C SER A 86 -17.82 46.44 -20.66
N PHE A 87 -17.08 45.72 -19.83
CA PHE A 87 -17.17 45.85 -18.38
C PHE A 87 -15.81 45.60 -17.73
N SER A 88 -15.63 46.12 -16.53
CA SER A 88 -14.51 45.82 -15.65
C SER A 88 -15.05 45.30 -14.33
N THR A 89 -14.48 44.24 -13.80
CA THR A 89 -14.81 43.69 -12.49
C THR A 89 -13.54 43.35 -11.73
N SER A 90 -13.58 43.54 -10.42
CA SER A 90 -12.54 43.08 -9.49
C SER A 90 -13.17 42.43 -8.28
N PHE A 91 -12.53 41.42 -7.73
CA PHE A 91 -13.01 40.76 -6.53
C PHE A 91 -11.85 40.13 -5.75
N VAL A 92 -12.07 39.95 -4.46
CA VAL A 92 -11.12 39.26 -3.59
C VAL A 92 -11.72 37.92 -3.20
N PHE A 93 -10.98 36.84 -3.45
CA PHE A 93 -11.39 35.49 -3.11
C PHE A 93 -10.35 34.78 -2.24
N SER A 94 -10.79 33.74 -1.54
CA SER A 94 -9.91 32.81 -0.82
C SER A 94 -10.43 31.38 -0.98
N ILE A 95 -9.50 30.47 -1.24
CA ILE A 95 -9.76 29.03 -1.34
C ILE A 95 -8.85 28.35 -0.31
N LEU A 96 -9.45 27.63 0.64
CA LEU A 96 -8.73 26.87 1.65
C LEU A 96 -9.28 25.45 1.73
N PRO A 97 -8.52 24.44 1.30
CA PRO A 97 -8.91 23.05 1.52
C PRO A 97 -8.71 22.67 3.00
N GLU A 98 -9.58 21.80 3.53
CA GLU A 98 -9.45 21.27 4.88
C GLU A 98 -8.20 20.38 5.03
N ILE A 99 -7.84 19.68 3.96
CA ILE A 99 -6.60 18.90 3.88
C ILE A 99 -5.79 19.34 2.66
N ALA A 100 -4.46 19.38 2.81
CA ALA A 100 -3.56 19.87 1.75
C ALA A 100 -3.63 19.03 0.45
N SER A 101 -4.07 17.77 0.53
CA SER A 101 -4.22 16.85 -0.60
C SER A 101 -5.61 16.86 -1.24
N SER A 102 -6.45 17.86 -0.93
CA SER A 102 -7.76 17.98 -1.58
C SER A 102 -7.61 18.08 -3.11
N PRO A 103 -8.42 17.34 -3.89
CA PRO A 103 -8.33 17.33 -5.35
C PRO A 103 -8.95 18.56 -6.03
N GLY A 104 -9.49 19.54 -5.29
CA GLY A 104 -10.09 20.74 -5.85
C GLY A 104 -11.55 20.98 -5.42
N PHE A 105 -12.34 21.81 -6.12
CA PHE A 105 -12.20 22.20 -7.54
C PHE A 105 -12.09 23.71 -7.80
N GLY A 106 -12.13 24.56 -6.77
CA GLY A 106 -12.03 26.01 -6.95
C GLY A 106 -13.38 26.68 -7.24
N LEU A 107 -13.36 27.81 -7.96
CA LEU A 107 -14.55 28.63 -8.23
C LEU A 107 -14.50 29.29 -9.60
N CYS A 108 -15.66 29.76 -10.08
CA CYS A 108 -15.78 30.53 -11.32
C CYS A 108 -16.40 31.91 -11.06
N PHE A 109 -15.91 32.92 -11.78
CA PHE A 109 -16.71 34.10 -12.12
C PHE A 109 -17.56 33.78 -13.34
N VAL A 110 -18.84 34.16 -13.35
CA VAL A 110 -19.82 33.64 -14.30
C VAL A 110 -20.68 34.75 -14.89
N LEU A 111 -20.84 34.71 -16.21
CA LEU A 111 -21.89 35.37 -16.96
C LEU A 111 -22.84 34.33 -17.52
N THR A 112 -24.13 34.42 -17.19
CA THR A 112 -25.14 33.50 -17.73
C THR A 112 -26.53 34.13 -17.77
N ASN A 113 -27.40 33.72 -18.69
CA ASN A 113 -28.81 34.13 -18.65
C ASN A 113 -29.70 33.21 -17.78
N PHE A 114 -29.12 32.20 -17.13
CA PHE A 114 -29.83 31.28 -16.23
C PHE A 114 -29.32 31.38 -14.79
N THR A 115 -30.22 31.45 -13.82
CA THR A 115 -29.85 31.29 -12.41
C THR A 115 -29.56 29.83 -12.04
N SER A 116 -30.15 28.90 -12.80
CA SER A 116 -29.94 27.46 -12.72
C SER A 116 -29.68 26.86 -14.09
N PRO A 117 -28.40 26.76 -14.51
CA PRO A 117 -28.03 26.14 -15.77
C PRO A 117 -28.58 24.71 -15.86
N PRO A 118 -29.23 24.32 -16.97
CA PRO A 118 -29.81 22.99 -17.13
C PRO A 118 -28.75 21.89 -17.04
N GLY A 119 -28.99 20.88 -16.21
CA GLY A 119 -28.08 19.74 -16.08
C GLY A 119 -26.76 20.04 -15.38
N ALA A 120 -26.66 21.20 -14.70
CA ALA A 120 -25.49 21.57 -13.92
C ALA A 120 -25.15 20.54 -12.83
N LEU A 121 -23.88 20.12 -12.79
CA LEU A 121 -23.36 19.14 -11.84
C LEU A 121 -22.45 19.81 -10.80
N ALA A 122 -22.36 19.20 -9.61
CA ALA A 122 -21.33 19.53 -8.63
C ALA A 122 -19.96 18.93 -9.04
N SER A 123 -18.98 18.89 -8.12
CA SER A 123 -17.61 18.42 -8.39
C SER A 123 -16.82 19.38 -9.31
N GLN A 124 -15.98 18.85 -10.19
CA GLN A 124 -15.26 19.53 -11.26
C GLN A 124 -16.11 20.39 -12.23
N TYR A 125 -17.44 20.29 -12.21
CA TYR A 125 -18.31 21.04 -13.14
C TYR A 125 -18.76 22.41 -12.59
N PHE A 126 -18.19 22.84 -11.46
CA PHE A 126 -18.43 24.13 -10.78
C PHE A 126 -19.87 24.48 -10.43
N GLY A 127 -20.83 23.55 -10.55
CA GLY A 127 -22.25 23.86 -10.47
C GLY A 127 -22.79 24.60 -11.70
N LEU A 128 -22.09 24.55 -12.82
CA LEU A 128 -22.39 25.27 -14.06
C LEU A 128 -22.58 24.34 -15.27
N PHE A 129 -21.68 23.38 -15.42
CA PHE A 129 -21.60 22.55 -16.62
C PHE A 129 -22.27 21.19 -16.43
N THR A 130 -22.56 20.53 -17.55
CA THR A 130 -23.17 19.21 -17.61
C THR A 130 -22.22 18.22 -18.29
N ASN A 131 -22.36 16.93 -17.98
CA ASN A 131 -21.63 15.85 -18.65
C ASN A 131 -22.39 15.27 -19.86
N ALA A 132 -23.41 15.97 -20.35
CA ALA A 132 -24.18 15.54 -21.50
C ALA A 132 -23.30 15.47 -22.76
N THR A 133 -23.39 14.36 -23.49
CA THR A 133 -22.60 14.11 -24.71
C THR A 133 -22.93 15.06 -25.86
N VAL A 134 -24.11 15.68 -25.83
CA VAL A 134 -24.53 16.72 -26.79
C VAL A 134 -24.73 18.01 -26.02
N PRO A 135 -23.72 18.90 -25.96
CA PRO A 135 -23.86 20.16 -25.24
C PRO A 135 -24.85 21.07 -25.98
N VAL A 136 -25.87 21.55 -25.26
CA VAL A 136 -26.75 22.60 -25.77
C VAL A 136 -25.98 23.91 -25.68
N VAL A 137 -25.74 24.57 -26.81
CA VAL A 137 -25.13 25.89 -26.83
C VAL A 137 -26.04 26.85 -26.06
N ALA A 138 -25.55 27.31 -24.93
CA ALA A 138 -26.26 28.22 -24.03
C ALA A 138 -25.40 29.46 -23.76
N PRO A 139 -26.03 30.60 -23.43
CA PRO A 139 -25.34 31.80 -23.00
C PRO A 139 -24.71 31.58 -21.61
N LEU A 140 -23.50 31.04 -21.61
CA LEU A 140 -22.68 30.77 -20.43
C LEU A 140 -21.22 31.04 -20.78
N LEU A 141 -20.64 32.01 -20.09
CA LEU A 141 -19.22 32.30 -20.10
C LEU A 141 -18.74 32.28 -18.67
N ALA A 142 -17.69 31.51 -18.39
CA ALA A 142 -17.06 31.50 -17.08
C ALA A 142 -15.57 31.80 -17.18
N VAL A 143 -15.04 32.39 -16.12
CA VAL A 143 -13.60 32.44 -15.85
C VAL A 143 -13.37 31.59 -14.62
N GLU A 144 -12.77 30.43 -14.81
CA GLU A 144 -12.47 29.47 -13.75
C GLU A 144 -11.15 29.79 -13.05
N PHE A 145 -11.12 29.55 -11.76
CA PHE A 145 -9.95 29.58 -10.89
C PHE A 145 -9.84 28.18 -10.28
N ASP A 146 -9.31 27.25 -11.09
CA ASP A 146 -9.31 25.83 -10.79
C ASP A 146 -8.12 25.46 -9.89
N THR A 147 -8.43 24.69 -8.85
CA THR A 147 -7.48 24.17 -7.86
C THR A 147 -7.34 22.64 -7.90
N GLY A 148 -8.05 22.01 -8.83
CA GLY A 148 -8.01 20.62 -9.19
C GLY A 148 -7.34 20.39 -10.53
N ARG A 149 -6.92 19.14 -10.75
CA ARG A 149 -6.42 18.69 -12.04
C ARG A 149 -7.25 17.51 -12.49
N ASN A 150 -8.01 17.71 -13.55
CA ASN A 150 -8.87 16.74 -14.19
C ASN A 150 -8.32 16.41 -15.59
N PRO A 151 -7.53 15.31 -15.73
CA PRO A 151 -6.97 14.92 -17.02
C PRO A 151 -8.00 14.72 -18.12
N GLU A 152 -9.25 14.39 -17.76
CA GLU A 152 -10.37 14.26 -18.69
C GLU A 152 -10.80 15.57 -19.37
N PHE A 153 -10.40 16.74 -18.83
CA PHE A 153 -10.66 18.07 -19.41
C PHE A 153 -9.40 18.76 -19.91
N ASN A 154 -8.29 18.01 -20.03
CA ASN A 154 -6.99 18.52 -20.48
C ASN A 154 -6.37 19.59 -19.57
N ASP A 155 -6.65 19.54 -18.27
CA ASP A 155 -6.08 20.47 -17.30
C ASP A 155 -4.54 20.38 -17.25
N PRO A 156 -3.84 21.52 -17.36
CA PRO A 156 -2.38 21.53 -17.38
C PRO A 156 -1.79 21.15 -16.01
N ASP A 157 -2.39 21.65 -14.94
CA ASP A 157 -1.95 21.49 -13.56
C ASP A 157 -3.14 21.61 -12.57
N ASP A 158 -2.87 21.54 -11.27
CA ASP A 158 -3.86 21.65 -10.20
C ASP A 158 -4.02 23.09 -9.64
N ASN A 159 -3.68 24.10 -10.44
CA ASN A 159 -3.66 25.51 -10.05
C ASN A 159 -3.61 26.43 -11.29
N HIS A 160 -4.71 26.51 -12.04
CA HIS A 160 -4.79 27.25 -13.30
C HIS A 160 -6.02 28.16 -13.38
N ILE A 161 -5.97 29.09 -14.35
CA ILE A 161 -7.07 29.99 -14.69
C ILE A 161 -7.49 29.66 -16.11
N GLY A 162 -8.81 29.59 -16.31
CA GLY A 162 -9.40 29.20 -17.58
C GLY A 162 -10.48 30.17 -18.06
N ILE A 163 -10.78 30.12 -19.36
CA ILE A 163 -11.95 30.76 -19.97
C ILE A 163 -12.82 29.68 -20.59
N ASP A 164 -14.06 29.63 -20.11
CA ASP A 164 -15.00 28.57 -20.46
C ASP A 164 -16.14 29.16 -21.27
N LEU A 165 -16.37 28.60 -22.45
CA LEU A 165 -17.45 29.03 -23.35
C LEU A 165 -18.49 27.92 -23.44
N ASN A 166 -19.38 27.88 -22.44
CA ASN A 166 -20.42 26.87 -22.29
C ASN A 166 -19.90 25.41 -22.40
N ASN A 167 -18.66 25.20 -21.98
CA ASN A 167 -17.99 23.91 -21.92
C ASN A 167 -17.02 23.95 -20.73
N ILE A 168 -16.87 22.83 -20.03
CA ILE A 168 -15.92 22.71 -18.92
C ILE A 168 -14.47 22.69 -19.41
N GLU A 169 -14.23 22.21 -20.63
CA GLU A 169 -12.91 22.32 -21.23
C GLU A 169 -12.67 23.77 -21.70
N SER A 170 -11.77 24.42 -20.98
CA SER A 170 -11.31 25.79 -21.21
C SER A 170 -10.85 26.02 -22.66
N ILE A 171 -11.34 27.09 -23.30
CA ILE A 171 -10.85 27.49 -24.64
C ILE A 171 -9.43 28.08 -24.57
N LYS A 172 -9.09 28.63 -23.40
CA LYS A 172 -7.80 29.20 -23.09
C LYS A 172 -7.52 28.98 -21.61
N VAL A 173 -6.34 28.46 -21.30
CA VAL A 173 -5.87 28.17 -19.94
C VAL A 173 -4.45 28.68 -19.73
N GLU A 174 -4.14 29.13 -18.52
CA GLU A 174 -2.80 29.52 -18.06
C GLU A 174 -2.62 29.17 -16.57
N SER A 175 -1.42 28.78 -16.15
CA SER A 175 -1.14 28.53 -14.72
C SER A 175 -1.37 29.80 -13.89
N ALA A 176 -1.90 29.65 -12.68
CA ALA A 176 -2.25 30.80 -11.84
C ALA A 176 -0.99 31.50 -11.31
N GLY A 177 -0.80 32.76 -11.72
CA GLY A 177 0.29 33.62 -11.28
C GLY A 177 0.22 35.01 -11.89
N TYR A 178 1.27 35.81 -11.71
CA TYR A 178 1.35 37.16 -12.25
C TYR A 178 2.76 37.55 -12.67
N TYR A 179 2.86 38.56 -13.51
CA TYR A 179 4.15 39.10 -13.96
C TYR A 179 4.54 40.28 -13.08
N SER A 180 5.68 40.16 -12.38
CA SER A 180 6.15 41.12 -11.36
C SER A 180 6.60 42.48 -11.91
N ASN A 181 6.87 42.60 -13.20
CA ASN A 181 7.43 43.80 -13.80
C ASN A 181 6.62 44.23 -15.02
N SER A 182 6.41 45.53 -15.18
CA SER A 182 5.56 46.10 -16.24
C SER A 182 6.15 46.04 -17.66
N SER A 183 7.33 45.44 -17.82
CA SER A 183 7.98 45.20 -19.11
C SER A 183 7.79 43.75 -19.55
N SER A 184 7.82 43.47 -20.85
CA SER A 184 7.79 42.13 -21.46
C SER A 184 8.89 41.15 -20.98
N ASN A 185 9.83 41.59 -20.14
CA ASN A 185 10.87 40.78 -19.48
C ASN A 185 10.54 40.46 -18.00
N GLY A 186 9.32 40.72 -17.53
CA GLY A 186 8.92 40.42 -16.16
C GLY A 186 8.93 38.92 -15.87
N SER A 187 9.48 38.52 -14.71
CA SER A 187 9.41 37.12 -14.28
C SER A 187 7.99 36.78 -13.85
N PHE A 188 7.49 35.64 -14.33
CA PHE A 188 6.27 35.03 -13.83
C PHE A 188 6.47 34.62 -12.35
N VAL A 189 5.50 34.97 -11.52
CA VAL A 189 5.45 34.66 -10.09
C VAL A 189 4.20 33.79 -9.85
N PRO A 190 4.36 32.51 -9.52
CA PRO A 190 3.24 31.62 -9.30
C PRO A 190 2.43 32.05 -8.07
N VAL A 191 1.11 31.91 -8.14
CA VAL A 191 0.19 32.17 -7.03
C VAL A 191 -0.54 30.88 -6.70
N ARG A 192 -0.31 30.35 -5.51
CA ARG A 192 -1.00 29.14 -5.03
C ARG A 192 -2.38 29.51 -4.50
N MET A 193 -3.42 29.14 -5.26
CA MET A 193 -4.80 29.52 -4.96
C MET A 193 -5.37 28.77 -3.74
N LYS A 194 -5.03 27.48 -3.59
CA LYS A 194 -5.38 26.64 -2.43
C LYS A 194 -4.50 26.88 -1.20
N SER A 195 -4.38 28.13 -0.76
CA SER A 195 -3.52 28.54 0.37
C SER A 195 -4.28 29.18 1.54
N GLY A 196 -5.56 29.53 1.35
CA GLY A 196 -6.34 30.33 2.31
C GLY A 196 -5.98 31.81 2.33
N GLN A 197 -4.90 32.21 1.67
CA GLN A 197 -4.54 33.61 1.47
C GLN A 197 -5.54 34.29 0.53
N ASN A 198 -5.65 35.61 0.67
CA ASN A 198 -6.56 36.42 -0.14
C ASN A 198 -5.90 36.77 -1.48
N ILE A 199 -6.61 36.46 -2.56
CA ILE A 199 -6.20 36.73 -3.93
C ILE A 199 -7.14 37.76 -4.53
N HIS A 200 -6.56 38.79 -5.14
CA HIS A 200 -7.27 39.83 -5.85
C HIS A 200 -7.28 39.45 -7.34
N ALA A 201 -8.48 39.31 -7.92
CA ALA A 201 -8.69 39.07 -9.33
C ALA A 201 -9.30 40.30 -10.01
N TRP A 202 -8.87 40.54 -11.25
CA TRP A 202 -9.44 41.54 -12.15
C TRP A 202 -9.80 40.86 -13.46
N ILE A 203 -11.00 41.15 -13.96
CA ILE A 203 -11.45 40.74 -15.28
C ILE A 203 -11.90 42.00 -16.02
N ASP A 204 -11.18 42.34 -17.08
CA ASP A 204 -11.58 43.40 -18.00
C ASP A 204 -12.04 42.79 -19.32
N PHE A 205 -13.28 43.08 -19.67
CA PHE A 205 -13.88 42.66 -20.91
C PHE A 205 -14.00 43.84 -21.87
N ASP A 206 -13.25 43.81 -22.97
CA ASP A 206 -13.43 44.73 -24.08
C ASP A 206 -14.40 44.11 -25.10
N GLY A 207 -15.66 44.51 -25.00
CA GLY A 207 -16.73 44.01 -25.85
C GLY A 207 -16.64 44.49 -27.30
N THR A 208 -15.89 45.56 -27.59
CA THR A 208 -15.68 46.03 -28.96
C THR A 208 -14.67 45.16 -29.72
N ASN A 209 -13.69 44.62 -28.99
CA ASN A 209 -12.62 43.78 -29.53
C ASN A 209 -12.81 42.28 -29.26
N PHE A 210 -13.86 41.89 -28.53
CA PHE A 210 -14.10 40.52 -28.06
C PHE A 210 -12.90 39.97 -27.30
N GLU A 211 -12.41 40.76 -26.34
CA GLU A 211 -11.17 40.48 -25.62
C GLU A 211 -11.42 40.40 -24.12
N ILE A 212 -10.96 39.33 -23.50
CA ILE A 212 -11.04 39.10 -22.06
C ILE A 212 -9.62 39.10 -21.50
N ASN A 213 -9.37 39.98 -20.54
CA ASN A 213 -8.12 40.06 -19.79
C ASN A 213 -8.38 39.65 -18.35
N VAL A 214 -7.74 38.57 -17.91
CA VAL A 214 -7.81 38.08 -16.54
C VAL A 214 -6.46 38.29 -15.89
N THR A 215 -6.46 38.94 -14.73
CA THR A 215 -5.25 39.20 -13.94
C THR A 215 -5.51 38.79 -12.51
N ILE A 216 -4.55 38.13 -11.87
CA ILE A 216 -4.59 37.86 -10.43
C ILE A 216 -3.33 38.36 -9.74
N ALA A 217 -3.41 38.66 -8.45
CA ALA A 217 -2.24 38.84 -7.59
C ALA A 217 -2.63 38.63 -6.11
N PRO A 218 -1.68 38.32 -5.22
CA PRO A 218 -1.92 38.37 -3.78
C PRO A 218 -2.31 39.78 -3.33
N ILE A 219 -3.08 39.89 -2.24
CA ILE A 219 -3.35 41.18 -1.59
C ILE A 219 -2.03 41.92 -1.29
N GLY A 220 -2.02 43.23 -1.54
CA GLY A 220 -0.86 44.10 -1.33
C GLY A 220 0.00 44.30 -2.58
N VAL A 221 -0.20 43.48 -3.62
CA VAL A 221 0.40 43.70 -4.94
C VAL A 221 -0.57 44.55 -5.78
N PRO A 222 -0.13 45.68 -6.37
CA PRO A 222 -0.96 46.47 -7.28
C PRO A 222 -1.29 45.66 -8.53
N LYS A 223 -2.41 45.96 -9.19
CA LYS A 223 -2.84 45.24 -10.41
C LYS A 223 -1.69 45.16 -11.42
N PRO A 224 -1.20 43.94 -11.74
CA PRO A 224 -0.18 43.74 -12.77
C PRO A 224 -0.62 44.32 -14.12
N SER A 225 0.31 44.93 -14.85
CA SER A 225 0.01 45.54 -16.16
C SER A 225 -0.06 44.51 -17.30
N ILE A 226 0.50 43.33 -17.10
CA ILE A 226 0.41 42.19 -18.03
C ILE A 226 -0.64 41.24 -17.46
N PRO A 227 -1.71 40.92 -18.19
CA PRO A 227 -2.72 39.98 -17.72
C PRO A 227 -2.11 38.58 -17.59
N THR A 228 -2.59 37.82 -16.60
CA THR A 228 -2.23 36.40 -16.45
C THR A 228 -2.71 35.61 -17.65
N LEU A 229 -3.92 35.89 -18.12
CA LEU A 229 -4.56 35.22 -19.24
C LEU A 229 -5.26 36.26 -20.13
N ASN A 230 -4.99 36.19 -21.42
CA ASN A 230 -5.65 36.98 -22.46
C ASN A 230 -6.30 36.06 -23.50
N TYR A 231 -7.52 36.37 -23.89
CA TYR A 231 -8.20 35.70 -24.99
C TYR A 231 -8.99 36.70 -25.82
N LYS A 232 -8.72 36.72 -27.13
CA LYS A 232 -9.34 37.63 -28.09
C LYS A 232 -9.93 36.85 -29.25
N ASN A 233 -11.26 36.74 -29.30
CA ASN A 233 -11.94 36.04 -30.40
C ASN A 233 -13.43 36.41 -30.49
N PRO A 234 -13.94 36.81 -31.68
CA PRO A 234 -15.37 37.06 -31.89
C PRO A 234 -16.32 35.92 -31.53
N VAL A 235 -15.84 34.67 -31.43
CA VAL A 235 -16.64 33.50 -31.02
C VAL A 235 -17.31 33.70 -29.66
N ILE A 236 -16.76 34.54 -28.78
CA ILE A 236 -17.36 34.90 -27.49
C ILE A 236 -18.81 35.40 -27.65
N ALA A 237 -19.12 36.10 -28.75
CA ALA A 237 -20.44 36.65 -29.04
C ALA A 237 -21.57 35.59 -29.11
N ASN A 238 -21.20 34.34 -29.39
CA ASN A 238 -22.13 33.21 -29.47
C ASN A 238 -22.59 32.72 -28.08
N TYR A 239 -21.83 33.05 -27.03
CA TYR A 239 -22.05 32.58 -25.66
C TYR A 239 -22.59 33.67 -24.72
N VAL A 240 -22.99 34.81 -25.27
CA VAL A 240 -23.57 35.94 -24.53
C VAL A 240 -24.96 36.31 -25.07
N SER A 241 -25.90 36.57 -24.16
CA SER A 241 -27.24 37.10 -24.46
C SER A 241 -27.26 38.63 -24.39
N ASN A 242 -28.43 39.24 -24.64
CA ASN A 242 -28.61 40.68 -24.45
C ASN A 242 -28.38 41.11 -23.01
N GLU A 243 -28.89 40.32 -22.06
CA GLU A 243 -28.71 40.53 -20.63
C GLU A 243 -28.23 39.24 -19.97
N MET A 244 -27.27 39.36 -19.05
CA MET A 244 -26.65 38.24 -18.35
C MET A 244 -26.68 38.52 -16.84
N PHE A 245 -27.01 37.53 -16.04
CA PHE A 245 -26.61 37.52 -14.63
C PHE A 245 -25.10 37.47 -14.55
N VAL A 246 -24.56 38.19 -13.58
CA VAL A 246 -23.14 38.20 -13.25
C VAL A 246 -22.96 37.76 -11.81
N GLY A 247 -21.96 36.92 -11.54
CA GLY A 247 -21.78 36.36 -10.22
C GLY A 247 -20.70 35.30 -10.14
N PHE A 248 -20.87 34.40 -9.18
CA PHE A 248 -19.91 33.35 -8.88
C PHE A 248 -20.60 32.00 -8.74
N SER A 249 -19.86 30.93 -9.03
CA SER A 249 -20.29 29.56 -8.81
C SER A 249 -19.12 28.74 -8.29
N ALA A 250 -19.39 27.80 -7.40
CA ALA A 250 -18.43 26.80 -6.99
C ALA A 250 -19.14 25.52 -6.60
N SER A 251 -18.39 24.42 -6.61
CA SER A 251 -18.86 23.14 -6.10
C SER A 251 -17.76 22.35 -5.43
N LYS A 252 -18.18 21.35 -4.65
CA LYS A 252 -17.28 20.39 -4.03
C LYS A 252 -17.91 19.00 -4.01
N THR A 253 -17.09 18.03 -3.61
CA THR A 253 -17.52 16.68 -3.25
C THR A 253 -17.29 16.47 -1.74
N ASN A 254 -16.95 15.23 -1.35
CA ASN A 254 -16.60 14.87 0.02
C ASN A 254 -15.44 15.70 0.58
N TRP A 255 -14.53 16.13 -0.29
CA TRP A 255 -13.39 16.95 0.12
C TRP A 255 -13.86 18.39 0.33
N ILE A 256 -13.67 18.89 1.56
CA ILE A 256 -14.03 20.26 1.89
C ILE A 256 -12.93 21.16 1.35
N GLU A 257 -13.32 21.97 0.38
CA GLU A 257 -12.57 23.12 -0.05
C GLU A 257 -13.44 24.36 0.11
N ALA A 258 -12.99 25.27 0.97
CA ALA A 258 -13.81 26.38 1.36
C ALA A 258 -13.58 27.56 0.40
N GLN A 259 -14.45 27.70 -0.61
CA GLN A 259 -14.44 28.82 -1.55
C GLN A 259 -15.21 30.02 -0.97
N ARG A 260 -14.54 31.19 -0.97
CA ARG A 260 -15.04 32.44 -0.38
C ARG A 260 -14.87 33.61 -1.33
N ILE A 261 -15.89 34.46 -1.40
CA ILE A 261 -15.77 35.83 -1.97
C ILE A 261 -15.84 36.82 -0.82
N LEU A 262 -14.82 37.68 -0.72
CA LEU A 262 -14.61 38.59 0.41
C LEU A 262 -15.03 40.03 0.06
N ALA A 263 -14.80 40.42 -1.19
CA ALA A 263 -15.18 41.73 -1.72
C ALA A 263 -15.40 41.64 -3.24
N TRP A 264 -16.20 42.54 -3.81
CA TRP A 264 -16.54 42.53 -5.23
C TRP A 264 -16.95 43.91 -5.73
N SER A 265 -16.39 44.36 -6.85
CA SER A 265 -16.80 45.56 -7.58
C SER A 265 -16.92 45.26 -9.06
N LEU A 266 -17.90 45.88 -9.71
CA LEU A 266 -18.09 45.82 -11.15
C LEU A 266 -18.58 47.17 -11.66
N SER A 267 -18.15 47.54 -12.87
CA SER A 267 -18.65 48.69 -13.63
C SER A 267 -18.73 48.34 -15.11
N ASP A 268 -19.86 48.66 -15.75
CA ASP A 268 -20.07 48.55 -17.20
C ASP A 268 -19.95 49.90 -17.95
N THR A 269 -19.60 50.96 -17.22
CA THR A 269 -19.40 52.32 -17.76
C THR A 269 -17.95 52.78 -17.72
N GLY A 270 -17.04 51.93 -17.24
CA GLY A 270 -15.62 52.24 -17.16
C GLY A 270 -14.86 51.24 -16.31
N VAL A 271 -13.94 51.76 -15.50
CA VAL A 271 -13.09 50.96 -14.62
C VAL A 271 -13.84 50.65 -13.33
N ALA A 272 -13.77 49.40 -12.85
CA ALA A 272 -14.35 49.02 -11.56
C ALA A 272 -13.74 49.85 -10.43
N ARG A 273 -14.55 50.17 -9.41
CA ARG A 273 -14.08 50.90 -8.24
C ARG A 273 -13.08 50.06 -7.44
N GLU A 274 -12.05 50.71 -6.92
CA GLU A 274 -11.02 50.05 -6.15
C GLU A 274 -11.58 49.49 -4.83
N ILE A 275 -11.31 48.22 -4.57
CA ILE A 275 -11.74 47.53 -3.35
C ILE A 275 -10.85 47.94 -2.18
N ASN A 276 -11.47 48.31 -1.06
CA ASN A 276 -10.75 48.44 0.20
C ASN A 276 -10.33 47.06 0.69
N THR A 277 -9.02 46.85 0.65
CA THR A 277 -8.31 45.60 0.92
C THR A 277 -7.89 45.47 2.39
N THR A 278 -8.11 46.52 3.19
CA THR A 278 -7.79 46.52 4.63
C THR A 278 -8.78 45.69 5.44
N ASN A 279 -8.29 44.99 6.46
CA ASN A 279 -9.10 44.22 7.42
C ASN A 279 -9.97 43.08 6.82
N LEU A 280 -9.62 42.58 5.63
CA LEU A 280 -10.23 41.35 5.12
C LEU A 280 -9.78 40.15 5.96
N PRO A 281 -10.68 39.21 6.31
CA PRO A 281 -10.30 38.00 7.04
C PRO A 281 -9.32 37.16 6.23
N VAL A 282 -8.34 36.57 6.90
CA VAL A 282 -7.39 35.62 6.30
C VAL A 282 -7.64 34.25 6.92
N PHE A 283 -7.61 33.21 6.10
CA PHE A 283 -7.93 31.86 6.53
C PHE A 283 -6.67 31.00 6.49
N SER A 284 -6.45 30.22 7.54
CA SER A 284 -5.32 29.29 7.64
C SER A 284 -5.79 28.01 8.29
N LEU A 285 -5.19 26.89 7.91
CA LEU A 285 -5.39 25.64 8.63
C LEU A 285 -4.88 25.78 10.07
N PRO A 286 -5.54 25.13 11.06
CA PRO A 286 -4.95 24.96 12.36
C PRO A 286 -3.58 24.29 12.15
N SER A 287 -2.51 24.88 12.68
CA SER A 287 -1.21 24.22 12.62
C SER A 287 -1.34 22.85 13.27
N PRO A 288 -0.88 21.76 12.62
CA PRO A 288 -0.87 20.46 13.27
C PRO A 288 -0.12 20.64 14.59
N SER A 289 -0.73 20.23 15.69
CA SER A 289 -0.12 20.30 17.01
C SER A 289 1.21 19.53 16.96
N SER A 290 2.32 20.25 16.84
CA SER A 290 3.64 19.66 17.05
C SER A 290 3.65 19.11 18.48
N LEU A 291 4.09 17.87 18.66
CA LEU A 291 4.35 17.34 20.00
C LEU A 291 5.24 18.35 20.73
N SER A 292 4.90 18.67 21.98
CA SER A 292 5.72 19.59 22.77
C SER A 292 7.12 19.00 22.95
N ASP A 293 8.13 19.85 23.10
CA ASP A 293 9.51 19.41 23.37
C ASP A 293 9.57 18.44 24.56
N GLY A 294 8.70 18.65 25.56
CA GLY A 294 8.53 17.74 26.70
C GLY A 294 7.93 16.38 26.36
N ALA A 295 6.97 16.31 25.43
CA ALA A 295 6.41 15.03 24.95
C ALA A 295 7.44 14.25 24.14
N ILE A 296 8.23 14.93 23.30
CA ILE A 296 9.32 14.32 22.53
C ILE A 296 10.39 13.78 23.48
N ALA A 297 10.82 14.59 24.47
CA ALA A 297 11.76 14.14 25.50
C ALA A 297 11.23 12.93 26.28
N GLY A 298 9.93 12.92 26.64
CA GLY A 298 9.29 11.81 27.32
C GLY A 298 9.29 10.51 26.51
N ILE A 299 8.98 10.57 25.21
CA ILE A 299 9.02 9.41 24.32
C ILE A 299 10.44 8.87 24.20
N VAL A 300 11.43 9.75 24.00
CA VAL A 300 12.84 9.35 23.88
C VAL A 300 13.32 8.67 25.17
N ILE A 301 13.03 9.25 26.33
CA ILE A 301 13.38 8.65 27.63
C ILE A 301 12.69 7.30 27.80
N GLY A 302 11.40 7.20 27.45
CA GLY A 302 10.65 5.95 27.52
C GLY A 302 11.24 4.84 26.65
N CYS A 303 11.61 5.15 25.41
CA CYS A 303 12.27 4.20 24.50
C CYS A 303 13.63 3.74 25.04
N VAL A 304 14.43 4.65 25.58
CA VAL A 304 15.74 4.31 26.17
C VAL A 304 15.56 3.39 27.37
N VAL A 305 14.62 3.69 28.27
CA VAL A 305 14.32 2.84 29.43
C VAL A 305 13.83 1.46 28.99
N PHE A 306 12.96 1.40 27.98
CA PHE A 306 12.48 0.14 27.42
C PHE A 306 13.61 -0.73 26.86
N VAL A 307 14.52 -0.14 26.08
CA VAL A 307 15.71 -0.84 25.54
C VAL A 307 16.59 -1.36 26.66
N VAL A 308 16.83 -0.57 27.72
CA VAL A 308 17.61 -1.01 28.88
C VAL A 308 16.93 -2.17 29.61
N ILE A 309 15.60 -2.13 29.76
CA ILE A 309 14.84 -3.24 30.37
C ILE A 309 14.95 -4.49 29.49
N CYS A 310 14.78 -4.37 28.17
CA CYS A 310 14.91 -5.49 27.24
C CYS A 310 16.32 -6.09 27.26
N ALA A 311 17.36 -5.25 27.26
CA ALA A 311 18.74 -5.70 27.35
C ALA A 311 19.03 -6.38 28.71
N SER A 312 18.52 -5.82 29.80
CA SER A 312 18.69 -6.40 31.15
C SER A 312 17.96 -7.74 31.28
N GLY A 313 16.74 -7.83 30.73
CA GLY A 313 15.96 -9.07 30.69
C GLY A 313 16.60 -10.13 29.80
N GLY A 314 17.11 -9.73 28.62
CA GLY A 314 17.87 -10.61 27.73
C GLY A 314 19.16 -11.11 28.38
N PHE A 315 19.91 -10.23 29.06
CA PHE A 315 21.10 -10.61 29.81
C PHE A 315 20.79 -11.56 30.97
N TRP A 316 19.72 -11.30 31.73
CA TRP A 316 19.29 -12.18 32.82
C TRP A 316 18.85 -13.55 32.29
N PHE A 317 18.10 -13.58 31.19
CA PHE A 317 17.67 -14.82 30.53
C PHE A 317 18.86 -15.60 29.98
N TRP A 318 19.79 -14.93 29.29
CA TRP A 318 21.02 -15.53 28.80
C TRP A 318 21.88 -16.09 29.94
N ARG A 319 22.05 -15.34 31.03
CA ARG A 319 22.75 -15.81 32.23
C ARG A 319 22.06 -17.02 32.85
N LYS A 320 20.72 -17.02 32.93
CA LYS A 320 19.95 -18.16 33.45
C LYS A 320 20.07 -19.39 32.55
N TYR A 321 20.09 -19.20 31.22
CA TYR A 321 20.27 -20.28 30.26
C TYR A 321 21.67 -20.90 30.37
N MET A 322 22.71 -20.06 30.44
CA MET A 322 24.11 -20.51 30.60
C MET A 322 24.39 -21.20 31.94
N LEU A 323 23.71 -20.80 33.03
CA LEU A 323 23.83 -21.49 34.32
C LEU A 323 23.06 -22.81 34.36
N LYS A 324 21.97 -22.93 33.57
CA LYS A 324 21.19 -24.17 33.51
C LYS A 324 21.89 -25.27 32.72
N ASP A 325 22.63 -24.90 31.67
CA ASP A 325 23.53 -25.81 30.94
C ASP A 325 24.64 -26.38 31.85
N GLN A 326 24.96 -25.68 32.94
CA GLN A 326 25.97 -26.09 33.92
C GLN A 326 25.39 -26.93 35.08
N GLU A 327 24.07 -26.96 35.27
CA GLU A 327 23.37 -27.77 36.30
C GLU A 327 22.80 -29.09 35.73
N GLU A 328 22.79 -29.30 34.41
CA GLU A 328 22.39 -30.59 33.79
C GLU A 328 23.53 -31.63 33.75
N GLU A 329 24.68 -31.36 34.37
CA GLU A 329 25.75 -32.34 34.66
C GLU A 329 25.63 -32.93 36.09
N GLU A 330 24.42 -33.30 36.52
CA GLU A 330 24.29 -34.17 37.70
C GLU A 330 24.59 -35.62 37.29
N ILE A 331 25.68 -36.17 37.82
CA ILE A 331 26.02 -37.60 37.71
C ILE A 331 24.87 -38.40 38.32
N GLU A 332 24.12 -39.13 37.49
CA GLU A 332 23.09 -40.04 37.98
C GLU A 332 23.75 -41.24 38.69
N ASP A 333 23.19 -41.69 39.82
CA ASP A 333 23.83 -42.66 40.73
C ASP A 333 24.25 -43.99 40.05
N TRP A 334 23.61 -44.37 38.94
CA TRP A 334 23.97 -45.57 38.17
C TRP A 334 25.23 -45.41 37.32
N GLU A 335 25.69 -44.17 37.04
CA GLU A 335 26.92 -43.90 36.27
C GLU A 335 28.19 -44.20 37.06
N LEU A 336 28.09 -44.37 38.39
CA LEU A 336 29.22 -44.73 39.26
C LEU A 336 29.47 -46.24 39.37
N GLU A 337 28.46 -47.07 39.12
CA GLU A 337 28.51 -48.51 39.43
C GLU A 337 28.94 -49.38 38.24
N TYR A 338 28.78 -48.91 37.00
CA TYR A 338 29.19 -49.63 35.78
C TYR A 338 29.87 -48.69 34.78
N TRP A 339 31.21 -48.74 34.76
CA TRP A 339 32.07 -47.89 33.95
C TRP A 339 32.04 -48.24 32.45
N PRO A 340 31.83 -47.25 31.57
CA PRO A 340 32.85 -46.94 30.56
C PRO A 340 33.23 -45.45 30.57
N HIS A 341 34.51 -45.15 30.29
CA HIS A 341 35.04 -43.79 30.19
C HIS A 341 34.20 -42.96 29.20
N ARG A 342 33.58 -41.87 29.66
CA ARG A 342 33.02 -40.86 28.74
C ARG A 342 34.19 -40.10 28.12
N PHE A 343 34.29 -40.15 26.79
CA PHE A 343 35.24 -39.34 26.02
C PHE A 343 34.56 -38.03 25.62
N SER A 344 35.25 -36.90 25.80
CA SER A 344 34.75 -35.62 25.29
C SER A 344 34.73 -35.62 23.76
N TYR A 345 33.88 -34.78 23.14
CA TYR A 345 33.86 -34.62 21.68
C TYR A 345 35.25 -34.26 21.13
N GLU A 346 35.97 -33.38 21.83
CA GLU A 346 37.33 -32.97 21.47
C GLU A 346 38.31 -34.14 21.53
N GLU A 347 38.19 -34.99 22.54
CA GLU A 347 39.01 -36.20 22.69
C GLU A 347 38.72 -37.24 21.61
N LEU A 348 37.45 -37.46 21.26
CA LEU A 348 37.05 -38.33 20.14
C LEU A 348 37.50 -37.77 18.79
N SER A 349 37.35 -36.46 18.58
CA SER A 349 37.80 -35.79 17.35
C SER A 349 39.32 -35.87 17.20
N ASN A 350 40.07 -35.65 18.27
CA ASN A 350 41.52 -35.75 18.26
C ASN A 350 42.00 -37.21 18.08
N ALA A 351 41.36 -38.17 18.75
CA ALA A 351 41.69 -39.58 18.62
C ALA A 351 41.38 -40.16 17.22
N THR A 352 40.39 -39.60 16.53
CA THR A 352 39.97 -40.03 15.18
C THR A 352 40.53 -39.15 14.06
N ASP A 353 41.43 -38.22 14.38
CA ASP A 353 41.98 -37.23 13.43
C ASP A 353 40.87 -36.51 12.64
N GLY A 354 39.94 -35.89 13.36
CA GLY A 354 38.80 -35.20 12.80
C GLY A 354 37.79 -36.12 12.12
N PHE A 355 37.67 -37.38 12.59
CA PHE A 355 36.85 -38.43 11.95
C PHE A 355 37.25 -38.69 10.49
N SER A 356 38.56 -38.79 10.25
CA SER A 356 39.08 -39.09 8.90
C SER A 356 38.55 -40.43 8.40
N LYS A 357 38.39 -40.58 7.07
CA LYS A 357 37.90 -41.83 6.46
C LYS A 357 38.77 -43.06 6.78
N GLU A 358 40.02 -42.83 7.17
CA GLU A 358 41.01 -43.84 7.51
C GLU A 358 40.91 -44.28 8.98
N ASN A 359 40.30 -43.46 9.84
CA ASN A 359 40.14 -43.67 11.29
C ASN A 359 38.66 -43.77 11.71
N VAL A 360 37.78 -44.22 10.82
CA VAL A 360 36.35 -44.44 11.13
C VAL A 360 36.21 -45.58 12.12
N LEU A 361 35.80 -45.25 13.35
CA LEU A 361 35.44 -46.23 14.37
C LEU A 361 34.02 -46.76 14.12
N GLY A 362 33.80 -48.06 14.32
CA GLY A 362 32.48 -48.68 14.22
C GLY A 362 32.03 -49.10 12.81
N SER A 363 32.94 -49.17 11.82
CA SER A 363 32.63 -49.73 10.50
C SER A 363 32.13 -51.19 10.64
N GLY A 364 30.85 -51.42 10.32
CA GLY A 364 30.20 -52.73 10.44
C GLY A 364 29.12 -52.84 11.51
N TYR A 365 29.01 -51.88 12.43
CA TYR A 365 27.95 -51.84 13.45
C TYR A 365 26.83 -50.86 13.11
N LEU A 366 27.02 -50.04 12.07
CA LEU A 366 26.05 -49.02 11.67
C LEU A 366 24.81 -49.64 11.05
N ALA A 367 23.64 -49.26 11.56
CA ALA A 367 22.37 -49.63 10.97
C ALA A 367 22.23 -49.06 9.55
N PRO A 368 21.70 -49.83 8.58
CA PRO A 368 21.69 -49.44 7.16
C PRO A 368 20.89 -48.16 6.89
N GLU A 369 19.90 -47.82 7.71
CA GLU A 369 19.11 -46.61 7.58
C GLU A 369 19.87 -45.31 7.96
N LEU A 370 20.94 -45.41 8.76
CA LEU A 370 21.78 -44.26 9.13
C LEU A 370 22.54 -43.68 7.93
N ALA A 371 22.69 -44.44 6.85
CA ALA A 371 23.22 -43.93 5.59
C ALA A 371 22.25 -42.95 4.89
N LYS A 372 20.95 -42.96 5.24
CA LYS A 372 19.90 -42.13 4.66
C LYS A 372 19.37 -41.07 5.62
N ILE A 373 19.41 -41.34 6.93
CA ILE A 373 18.89 -40.47 7.99
C ILE A 373 20.06 -40.09 8.90
N ALA A 374 20.43 -38.82 8.94
CA ALA A 374 21.61 -38.33 9.65
C ALA A 374 21.49 -38.30 11.19
N ALA A 375 20.46 -38.94 11.76
CA ALA A 375 20.18 -38.92 13.20
C ALA A 375 20.04 -40.36 13.75
N PRO A 376 20.83 -40.73 14.78
CA PRO A 376 20.66 -41.99 15.52
C PRO A 376 19.26 -42.15 16.12
N THR A 377 18.80 -43.40 16.18
CA THR A 377 17.51 -43.78 16.76
C THR A 377 17.71 -44.95 17.72
N SER A 378 16.76 -45.16 18.63
CA SER A 378 16.78 -46.33 19.51
C SER A 378 16.85 -47.65 18.72
N ALA A 379 16.24 -47.71 17.54
CA ALA A 379 16.29 -48.89 16.67
C ALA A 379 17.68 -49.08 16.02
N SER A 380 18.43 -48.01 15.72
CA SER A 380 19.80 -48.14 15.21
C SER A 380 20.78 -48.60 16.29
N ASP A 381 20.53 -48.23 17.55
CA ASP A 381 21.32 -48.73 18.68
C ASP A 381 21.07 -50.23 18.92
N VAL A 382 19.81 -50.68 18.79
CA VAL A 382 19.46 -52.11 18.83
C VAL A 382 20.20 -52.90 17.74
N TYR A 383 20.29 -52.37 16.53
CA TYR A 383 21.04 -53.00 15.43
C TYR A 383 22.53 -53.14 15.77
N SER A 384 23.14 -52.04 16.25
CA SER A 384 24.55 -52.01 16.63
C SER A 384 24.85 -53.05 17.73
N PHE A 385 23.95 -53.16 18.71
CA PHE A 385 24.04 -54.17 19.76
C PHE A 385 23.88 -55.60 19.21
N GLY A 386 22.98 -55.81 18.25
CA GLY A 386 22.82 -57.08 17.55
C GLY A 386 24.11 -57.55 16.88
N VAL A 387 24.84 -56.64 16.22
CA VAL A 387 26.14 -56.93 15.62
C VAL A 387 27.16 -57.34 16.69
N VAL A 388 27.17 -56.70 17.86
CA VAL A 388 28.03 -57.08 18.99
C VAL A 388 27.70 -58.48 19.51
N ILE A 389 26.41 -58.83 19.65
CA ILE A 389 26.01 -60.19 20.05
C ILE A 389 26.56 -61.22 19.06
N LEU A 390 26.43 -60.97 17.76
CA LEU A 390 26.93 -61.87 16.73
C LEU A 390 28.46 -61.95 16.73
N GLU A 391 29.16 -60.82 16.88
CA GLU A 391 30.62 -60.79 16.98
C GLU A 391 31.12 -61.62 18.17
N VAL A 392 30.51 -61.46 19.34
CA VAL A 392 30.89 -62.21 20.55
C VAL A 392 30.59 -63.69 20.39
N ALA A 393 29.41 -64.04 19.88
CA ALA A 393 28.99 -65.43 19.70
C ALA A 393 29.83 -66.16 18.62
N CYS A 394 30.19 -65.47 17.54
CA CYS A 394 30.92 -66.07 16.41
C CYS A 394 32.44 -65.92 16.54
N GLY A 395 32.92 -64.99 17.38
CA GLY A 395 34.33 -64.70 17.55
C GLY A 395 35.01 -64.03 16.34
N ARG A 396 34.23 -63.51 15.41
CA ARG A 396 34.65 -62.93 14.12
C ARG A 396 34.36 -61.43 14.11
N ARG A 397 35.20 -60.66 13.41
CA ARG A 397 34.94 -59.23 13.20
C ARG A 397 33.71 -59.02 12.30
N PRO A 398 32.89 -57.98 12.50
CA PRO A 398 31.73 -57.72 11.65
C PRO A 398 32.04 -57.51 10.18
N ILE A 399 33.19 -56.92 9.88
CA ILE A 399 33.76 -56.79 8.54
C ILE A 399 35.17 -57.39 8.59
N ASP A 400 35.42 -58.41 7.78
CA ASP A 400 36.73 -59.01 7.62
C ASP A 400 37.23 -58.75 6.19
N MET A 401 38.14 -57.79 6.04
CA MET A 401 38.72 -57.42 4.75
C MET A 401 39.88 -58.33 4.30
N THR A 402 40.18 -59.40 5.07
CA THR A 402 41.33 -60.29 4.82
C THR A 402 40.95 -61.62 4.17
N THR A 403 39.65 -61.91 4.04
CA THR A 403 39.12 -63.10 3.37
C THR A 403 39.03 -62.88 1.85
N GLU A 404 39.36 -63.91 1.06
CA GLU A 404 39.20 -63.90 -0.40
C GLU A 404 37.75 -64.18 -0.85
N ASP A 405 36.87 -64.58 0.09
CA ASP A 405 35.46 -64.87 -0.16
C ASP A 405 34.61 -63.64 0.22
N GLU A 406 34.01 -62.99 -0.78
CA GLU A 406 33.19 -61.78 -0.60
C GLU A 406 31.92 -62.07 0.22
N ASP A 407 31.40 -63.29 0.17
CA ASP A 407 30.17 -63.69 0.87
C ASP A 407 30.41 -63.93 2.38
N GLU A 408 31.67 -64.19 2.79
CA GLU A 408 32.06 -64.31 4.20
C GLU A 408 32.63 -63.02 4.79
N ALA A 409 32.80 -61.97 3.98
CA ALA A 409 33.43 -60.72 4.38
C ALA A 409 32.58 -59.92 5.39
N VAL A 410 31.25 -60.12 5.38
CA VAL A 410 30.31 -59.48 6.31
C VAL A 410 29.70 -60.53 7.22
N LEU A 411 30.02 -60.45 8.52
CA LEU A 411 29.61 -61.44 9.53
C LEU A 411 28.11 -61.71 9.53
N MET A 412 27.32 -60.64 9.42
CA MET A 412 25.88 -60.70 9.52
C MET A 412 25.25 -61.50 8.36
N ASP A 413 25.75 -61.33 7.13
CA ASP A 413 25.22 -62.05 5.96
C ASP A 413 25.59 -63.54 6.02
N TRP A 414 26.80 -63.86 6.46
CA TRP A 414 27.23 -65.24 6.69
C TRP A 414 26.39 -65.97 7.75
N VAL A 415 26.11 -65.33 8.89
CA VAL A 415 25.25 -65.92 9.93
C VAL A 415 23.81 -66.09 9.44
N ARG A 416 23.29 -65.15 8.64
CA ARG A 416 21.96 -65.26 8.03
C ARG A 416 21.87 -66.44 7.07
N GLU A 417 22.90 -66.67 6.26
CA GLU A 417 22.96 -67.82 5.33
C GLU A 417 22.95 -69.15 6.11
N LEU A 418 23.77 -69.27 7.16
CA LEU A 418 23.76 -70.45 8.04
C LEU A 418 22.40 -70.67 8.72
N TYR A 419 21.71 -69.59 9.11
CA TYR A 419 20.35 -69.68 9.62
C TYR A 419 19.37 -70.21 8.56
N GLY A 420 19.42 -69.68 7.34
CA GLY A 420 18.57 -70.13 6.22
C GLY A 420 18.77 -71.59 5.84
N GLN A 421 20.00 -72.10 5.96
CA GLN A 421 20.34 -73.50 5.74
C GLN A 421 20.01 -74.43 6.92
N GLY A 422 19.51 -73.90 8.05
CA GLY A 422 19.25 -74.66 9.27
C GLY A 422 20.50 -75.13 10.02
N ARG A 423 21.64 -74.46 9.77
CA ARG A 423 22.98 -74.79 10.29
C ARG A 423 23.52 -73.71 11.23
N LEU A 424 22.64 -72.93 11.86
CA LEU A 424 23.00 -71.73 12.63
C LEU A 424 24.07 -71.97 13.68
N ILE A 425 24.05 -73.12 14.35
CA ILE A 425 25.02 -73.44 15.42
C ILE A 425 26.47 -73.50 14.92
N GLU A 426 26.69 -73.72 13.62
CA GLU A 426 28.02 -73.70 13.01
C GLU A 426 28.67 -72.31 13.01
N ALA A 427 27.88 -71.26 13.25
CA ALA A 427 28.37 -69.90 13.39
C ALA A 427 29.14 -69.66 14.69
N ALA A 428 28.95 -70.50 15.71
CA ALA A 428 29.55 -70.33 17.03
C ALA A 428 31.09 -70.30 16.97
N ASP A 429 31.71 -69.50 17.84
CA ASP A 429 33.17 -69.35 17.89
C ASP A 429 33.85 -70.71 18.12
N ARG A 430 34.72 -71.10 17.20
CA ARG A 430 35.45 -72.38 17.31
C ARG A 430 36.45 -72.39 18.48
N ARG A 431 36.84 -71.22 18.99
CA ARG A 431 37.81 -71.07 20.09
C ARG A 431 37.25 -71.47 21.45
N ILE A 432 35.93 -71.40 21.64
CA ILE A 432 35.26 -71.80 22.89
C ILE A 432 35.00 -73.32 22.98
N ARG A 433 35.49 -74.12 22.01
CA ARG A 433 35.60 -75.60 22.07
C ARG A 433 34.34 -76.34 22.56
N GLU A 434 33.15 -75.86 22.20
CA GLU A 434 31.86 -76.43 22.64
C GLU A 434 31.60 -76.35 24.16
N GLU A 435 32.32 -75.49 24.89
CA GLU A 435 32.04 -75.18 26.31
C GLU A 435 30.89 -74.17 26.44
N TYR A 436 29.74 -74.47 25.82
CA TYR A 436 28.53 -73.66 25.89
C TYR A 436 27.28 -74.55 25.78
N GLU A 437 26.17 -74.12 26.37
CA GLU A 437 24.88 -74.79 26.17
C GLU A 437 24.34 -74.45 24.77
N VAL A 438 24.00 -75.49 23.99
CA VAL A 438 23.63 -75.35 22.58
C VAL A 438 22.38 -74.47 22.42
N GLU A 439 21.38 -74.64 23.29
CA GLU A 439 20.17 -73.82 23.23
C GLU A 439 20.43 -72.34 23.53
N GLU A 440 21.37 -72.03 24.44
CA GLU A 440 21.71 -70.66 24.81
C GLU A 440 22.49 -69.96 23.69
N MET A 441 23.44 -70.68 23.06
CA MET A 441 24.17 -70.18 21.90
C MET A 441 23.25 -69.94 20.70
N GLU A 442 22.35 -70.88 20.42
CA GLU A 442 21.38 -70.73 19.34
C GLU A 442 20.41 -69.57 19.61
N MET A 443 20.01 -69.36 20.87
CA MET A 443 19.21 -68.21 21.30
C MET A 443 19.95 -66.88 21.08
N ALA A 444 21.21 -66.78 21.49
CA ALA A 444 22.03 -65.58 21.31
C ALA A 444 22.20 -65.23 19.82
N LEU A 445 22.48 -66.23 18.98
CA LEU A 445 22.60 -66.05 17.53
C LEU A 445 21.29 -65.59 16.88
N LYS A 446 20.15 -66.17 17.27
CA LYS A 446 18.82 -65.73 16.79
C LYS A 446 18.47 -64.32 17.26
N LEU A 447 18.80 -63.99 18.50
CA LEU A 447 18.58 -62.66 19.06
C LEU A 447 19.42 -61.61 18.33
N GLY A 448 20.69 -61.91 18.05
CA GLY A 448 21.56 -61.07 17.24
C GLY A 448 20.97 -60.81 15.84
N LEU A 449 20.49 -61.85 15.16
CA LEU A 449 19.81 -61.72 13.86
C LEU A 449 18.53 -60.86 13.93
N ALA A 450 17.71 -61.05 14.96
CA ALA A 450 16.48 -60.27 15.16
C ALA A 450 16.77 -58.78 15.43
N CYS A 451 17.82 -58.48 16.20
CA CYS A 451 18.29 -57.11 16.43
C CYS A 451 18.82 -56.48 15.13
N CYS A 452 19.46 -57.27 14.27
CA CYS A 452 20.02 -56.85 12.98
C CYS A 452 18.98 -56.82 11.82
N HIS A 453 17.68 -56.80 12.11
CA HIS A 453 16.65 -56.78 11.07
C HIS A 453 16.80 -55.52 10.17
N PRO A 454 16.74 -55.62 8.82
CA PRO A 454 16.92 -54.46 7.94
C PRO A 454 15.89 -53.34 8.16
N ASP A 455 14.63 -53.71 8.38
CA ASP A 455 13.55 -52.78 8.79
C ASP A 455 13.66 -52.45 10.30
N PRO A 456 13.88 -51.17 10.69
CA PRO A 456 13.98 -50.75 12.08
C PRO A 456 12.73 -51.06 12.93
N MET A 457 11.54 -51.08 12.32
CA MET A 457 10.28 -51.30 13.04
C MET A 457 10.04 -52.75 13.42
N LYS A 458 10.78 -53.69 12.81
CA LYS A 458 10.72 -55.12 13.11
C LYS A 458 11.78 -55.57 14.13
N ARG A 459 12.68 -54.67 14.52
CA ARG A 459 13.69 -54.95 15.56
C ARG A 459 13.00 -55.00 16.94
N PRO A 460 13.42 -55.90 17.85
CA PRO A 460 12.93 -55.92 19.22
C PRO A 460 13.30 -54.62 19.96
N SER A 461 12.57 -54.29 21.02
CA SER A 461 13.02 -53.21 21.91
C SER A 461 14.18 -53.70 22.79
N MET A 462 15.05 -52.79 23.26
CA MET A 462 16.12 -53.18 24.21
C MET A 462 15.57 -53.82 25.49
N LYS A 463 14.33 -53.51 25.88
CA LYS A 463 13.64 -54.18 26.99
C LYS A 463 13.40 -55.66 26.69
N ASP A 464 13.00 -56.00 25.46
CA ASP A 464 12.77 -57.38 25.04
C ASP A 464 14.10 -58.12 24.93
N VAL A 465 15.14 -57.47 24.39
CA VAL A 465 16.51 -58.00 24.28
C VAL A 465 17.06 -58.37 25.66
N VAL A 466 16.97 -57.46 26.64
CA VAL A 466 17.43 -57.72 28.01
C VAL A 466 16.60 -58.82 28.67
N ALA A 467 15.29 -58.83 28.48
CA ALA A 467 14.43 -59.87 29.04
C ALA A 467 14.82 -61.28 28.54
N ILE A 468 15.19 -61.40 27.25
CA ILE A 468 15.66 -62.66 26.65
C ILE A 468 17.04 -63.04 27.21
N LEU A 469 17.99 -62.11 27.29
CA LEU A 469 19.35 -62.39 27.76
C LEU A 469 19.42 -62.75 29.26
N VAL A 470 18.55 -62.16 30.08
CA VAL A 470 18.52 -62.39 31.55
C VAL A 470 17.61 -63.58 31.92
N GLY A 471 16.88 -64.15 30.95
CA GLY A 471 16.01 -65.31 31.18
C GLY A 471 14.80 -65.00 32.06
N ALA A 472 14.26 -63.77 32.01
CA ALA A 472 13.07 -63.40 32.77
C ALA A 472 11.83 -64.11 32.20
N ASP A 473 11.01 -64.74 33.06
CA ASP A 473 9.80 -65.52 32.71
C ASP A 473 8.82 -64.75 31.80
N ALA A 474 9.01 -64.89 30.48
CA ALA A 474 7.99 -64.71 29.46
C ALA A 474 7.87 -66.03 28.72
N ALA A 475 6.67 -66.62 28.69
CA ALA A 475 6.41 -67.98 28.23
C ALA A 475 6.65 -68.27 26.72
N THR A 476 7.37 -67.42 25.99
CA THR A 476 7.56 -67.56 24.53
C THR A 476 8.90 -67.05 23.97
N PRO A 477 10.11 -67.31 24.54
CA PRO A 477 11.35 -66.85 23.91
C PRO A 477 11.60 -67.54 22.56
N LYS A 478 11.27 -68.84 22.46
CA LYS A 478 11.46 -69.65 21.23
C LYS A 478 10.46 -69.32 20.11
N GLU A 479 9.20 -69.01 20.44
CA GLU A 479 8.18 -68.59 19.46
C GLU A 479 8.43 -67.15 18.99
N LEU A 480 8.73 -66.23 19.90
CA LEU A 480 9.04 -64.84 19.60
C LEU A 480 10.32 -64.72 18.74
N LEU A 481 11.41 -65.43 19.10
CA LEU A 481 12.64 -65.46 18.30
C LEU A 481 12.43 -66.17 16.95
N GLY A 482 11.55 -67.18 16.89
CA GLY A 482 11.20 -67.88 15.66
C GLY A 482 10.45 -66.99 14.66
N GLU A 483 9.51 -66.17 15.14
CA GLU A 483 8.79 -65.18 14.32
C GLU A 483 9.69 -64.00 13.92
N LEU A 484 10.48 -63.47 14.87
CA LEU A 484 11.40 -62.35 14.64
C LEU A 484 12.53 -62.69 13.66
N ALA A 485 13.06 -63.92 13.71
CA ALA A 485 14.12 -64.36 12.79
C ALA A 485 13.58 -64.85 11.43
N ARG A 486 12.34 -65.37 11.34
CA ARG A 486 11.71 -65.78 10.06
C ARG A 486 11.35 -64.58 9.17
N GLY A 487 10.99 -63.45 9.75
CA GLY A 487 10.72 -62.21 8.99
C GLY A 487 11.93 -61.65 8.22
N ALA A 488 13.15 -62.15 8.48
CA ALA A 488 14.38 -61.75 7.80
C ALA A 488 14.72 -62.57 6.54
N GLY A 489 14.00 -63.67 6.25
CA GLY A 489 14.30 -64.59 5.15
C GLY A 489 13.42 -64.47 3.90
N ASP A 490 12.31 -63.71 3.95
CA ASP A 490 11.29 -63.73 2.88
C ASP A 490 11.51 -62.70 1.75
N ASP A 491 12.57 -61.88 1.79
CA ASP A 491 12.84 -60.82 0.79
C ASP A 491 14.01 -61.14 -0.18
N VAL A 492 14.28 -62.42 -0.48
CA VAL A 492 15.19 -62.81 -1.57
C VAL A 492 14.47 -63.67 -2.61
N GLY A 493 13.76 -62.99 -3.52
CA GLY A 493 13.32 -63.51 -4.82
C GLY A 493 13.94 -62.67 -5.93
N GLY A 494 14.90 -63.25 -6.66
CA GLY A 494 15.86 -62.51 -7.48
C GLY A 494 15.37 -61.97 -8.83
N SER A 495 16.13 -61.01 -9.36
CA SER A 495 16.54 -60.98 -10.77
C SER A 495 17.72 -60.02 -11.00
N SER A 496 18.85 -60.60 -11.38
CA SER A 496 19.98 -60.09 -12.18
C SER A 496 20.29 -58.58 -12.26
N GLY A 497 21.52 -58.24 -11.84
CA GLY A 497 22.48 -57.50 -12.67
C GLY A 497 22.21 -56.00 -12.90
N GLY A 498 22.90 -55.15 -12.15
CA GLY A 498 22.92 -53.72 -12.45
C GLY A 498 23.78 -52.91 -11.50
N ARG A 499 25.04 -52.72 -11.88
CA ARG A 499 25.97 -51.72 -11.35
C ARG A 499 25.31 -50.33 -11.42
N TRP A 500 24.94 -49.73 -10.28
CA TRP A 500 24.38 -48.38 -10.27
C TRP A 500 25.48 -47.34 -10.20
N ARG A 501 25.55 -46.63 -11.32
CA ARG A 501 26.44 -45.53 -11.66
C ARG A 501 25.91 -44.26 -11.00
N ASP A 502 26.86 -43.45 -10.56
CA ASP A 502 26.69 -42.08 -10.09
C ASP A 502 26.02 -41.19 -11.15
N SER A 503 25.07 -40.35 -10.73
CA SER A 503 24.55 -39.26 -11.54
C SER A 503 24.01 -38.14 -10.65
N THR A 504 24.92 -37.26 -10.26
CA THR A 504 24.68 -35.82 -10.12
C THR A 504 24.31 -35.22 -11.47
N GLU A 505 23.20 -34.47 -11.56
CA GLU A 505 23.17 -33.26 -12.39
C GLU A 505 22.06 -32.31 -11.94
N GLU A 506 22.45 -31.05 -11.73
CA GLU A 506 21.61 -29.89 -11.44
C GLU A 506 20.75 -29.47 -12.65
N ALA A 507 19.67 -28.74 -12.35
CA ALA A 507 18.71 -28.14 -13.28
C ALA A 507 19.35 -27.10 -14.25
N PRO A 508 18.63 -26.65 -15.31
CA PRO A 508 17.91 -25.37 -15.13
C PRO A 508 16.61 -25.15 -15.94
N LEU A 509 15.98 -24.04 -15.57
CA LEU A 509 14.70 -23.41 -15.94
C LEU A 509 14.52 -22.92 -17.41
N GLN A 510 13.23 -22.92 -17.82
CA GLN A 510 12.50 -22.05 -18.79
C GLN A 510 12.76 -22.21 -20.31
N PRO A 511 11.87 -21.77 -21.25
CA PRO A 511 10.66 -20.89 -21.16
C PRO A 511 9.39 -21.35 -21.95
N GLU A 512 8.23 -20.70 -21.73
CA GLU A 512 7.10 -20.64 -22.72
C GLU A 512 7.50 -19.79 -23.95
N PRO A 513 6.92 -19.90 -25.20
CA PRO A 513 5.48 -19.76 -25.58
C PRO A 513 5.14 -20.48 -26.95
N PRO A 514 4.23 -20.06 -27.89
CA PRO A 514 3.03 -19.20 -27.86
C PRO A 514 1.74 -19.78 -28.51
N VAL A 515 0.59 -19.16 -28.15
CA VAL A 515 -0.62 -18.70 -28.89
C VAL A 515 -1.87 -18.90 -28.05
#